data_AF-A0AAU2FQQ7-F1
#
_entry.id   AF-A0AAU2FQQ7-F1
#
_cell.length_a   1.000
_cell.length_b   1.000
_cell.length_c   1.000
_cell.angle_alpha   90.00
_cell.angle_beta   90.00
_cell.angle_gamma   90.00
#
_symmetry.space_group_name_H-M   'P 1'
#
loop_
_entity.id
_entity.type
_entity.pdbx_description
1 polymer ?
#
loop_
_entity_poly.entity_id
_entity_poly.type
_entity_poly.pdbx_seq_one_letter_code
_entity_poly.pdbx_strand_id
1 'polypeptide(L)'
;MLRGLTTVSFWAADLDAAKAWYTELLGFGPYFERPGYAEFRLGDYQHELGLIDSRYAPAGAPSGPGGAVAYWHVDDVDATLAKLLSMGAKQYQPPTERGVGFVTASVVDPFGNVLGFMYNAHYLDVLGERP
;
A
#
# COMPACT_ATOMS: atom_id res chain seq x y z
N MET A 1 3.62 23.99 -3.52
CA MET A 1 4.73 23.07 -3.89
C MET A 1 4.61 21.82 -3.03
N LEU A 2 4.77 20.62 -3.62
CA LEU A 2 4.65 19.33 -2.91
C LEU A 2 5.91 19.07 -2.06
N ARG A 3 5.76 18.40 -0.90
CA ARG A 3 6.85 18.25 0.11
C ARG A 3 7.15 16.80 0.54
N GLY A 4 6.36 15.84 0.07
CA GLY A 4 6.46 14.44 0.46
C GLY A 4 5.12 13.74 0.31
N LEU A 5 5.14 12.41 0.32
CA LEU A 5 3.93 11.59 0.40
C LEU A 5 3.44 11.58 1.85
N THR A 6 2.20 11.98 2.09
CA THR A 6 1.60 11.94 3.43
C THR A 6 0.76 10.67 3.60
N THR A 7 -0.17 10.48 2.67
CA THR A 7 -1.27 9.53 2.82
C THR A 7 -1.60 8.91 1.48
N VAL A 8 -1.83 7.60 1.47
CA VAL A 8 -2.44 6.88 0.35
C VAL A 8 -3.85 6.47 0.75
N SER A 9 -4.82 6.71 -0.14
CA SER A 9 -6.22 6.33 0.08
C SER A 9 -6.57 5.09 -0.73
N PHE A 10 -7.10 4.08 -0.05
CA PHE A 10 -7.71 2.90 -0.63
C PHE A 10 -9.19 2.86 -0.29
N TRP A 11 -10.00 2.43 -1.25
CA TRP A 11 -11.45 2.34 -1.10
C TRP A 11 -11.87 0.88 -1.05
N ALA A 12 -12.82 0.56 -0.18
CA ALA A 12 -13.37 -0.77 -0.04
C ALA A 12 -14.89 -0.69 0.14
N ALA A 13 -15.62 -1.56 -0.56
CA ALA A 13 -17.07 -1.72 -0.34
C ALA A 13 -17.36 -2.40 1.00
N ASP A 14 -16.46 -3.26 1.46
CA ASP A 14 -16.46 -3.85 2.79
C ASP A 14 -15.25 -3.34 3.57
N LEU A 15 -15.44 -2.23 4.29
CA LEU A 15 -14.38 -1.59 5.06
C LEU A 15 -13.90 -2.48 6.22
N ASP A 16 -14.78 -3.27 6.83
CA ASP A 16 -14.41 -4.13 7.96
C ASP A 16 -13.54 -5.30 7.49
N ALA A 17 -13.87 -5.91 6.35
CA ALA A 17 -13.01 -6.92 5.71
C ALA A 17 -11.64 -6.32 5.32
N ALA A 18 -11.62 -5.10 4.79
CA ALA A 18 -10.36 -4.43 4.43
C ALA A 18 -9.48 -4.17 5.65
N LYS A 19 -10.05 -3.65 6.75
CA LYS A 19 -9.30 -3.46 8.00
C LYS A 19 -8.72 -4.77 8.52
N ALA A 20 -9.50 -5.85 8.52
CA ALA A 20 -9.03 -7.16 8.99
C ALA A 20 -7.86 -7.67 8.15
N TRP A 21 -7.99 -7.60 6.81
CA TRP A 21 -6.95 -8.03 5.88
C TRP A 21 -5.65 -7.22 6.03
N TYR A 22 -5.75 -5.88 6.13
CA TYR A 22 -4.57 -5.03 6.34
C TYR A 22 -3.97 -5.20 7.74
N THR A 23 -4.79 -5.47 8.76
CA THR A 23 -4.29 -5.79 10.12
C THR A 23 -3.47 -7.08 10.11
N GLU A 24 -3.93 -8.12 9.41
CA GLU A 24 -3.17 -9.36 9.24
C GLU A 24 -1.87 -9.14 8.45
N LEU A 25 -1.94 -8.36 7.36
CA LEU A 25 -0.78 -8.06 6.53
C LEU A 25 0.32 -7.34 7.33
N LEU A 26 -0.07 -6.30 8.08
CA LEU A 26 0.82 -5.38 8.78
C LEU A 26 1.20 -5.86 10.19
N GLY A 27 0.41 -6.77 10.79
CA GLY A 27 0.62 -7.28 12.15
C GLY A 27 0.16 -6.31 13.26
N PHE A 28 -0.48 -5.20 12.90
CA PHE A 28 -1.04 -4.22 13.84
C PHE A 28 -2.31 -3.60 13.26
N GLY A 29 -3.21 -3.16 14.16
CA GLY A 29 -4.47 -2.53 13.78
C GLY A 29 -4.35 -1.05 13.42
N PRO A 30 -5.41 -0.43 12.89
CA PRO A 30 -5.44 0.99 12.62
C PRO A 30 -5.24 1.79 13.92
N TYR A 31 -4.52 2.91 13.83
CA TYR A 31 -4.29 3.79 14.99
C TYR A 31 -5.44 4.80 15.19
N PHE A 32 -6.23 5.02 14.14
CA PHE A 32 -7.38 5.92 14.15
C PHE A 32 -8.54 5.31 13.35
N GLU A 33 -9.75 5.40 13.90
CA GLU A 33 -10.98 4.93 13.26
C GLU A 33 -12.14 5.89 13.51
N ARG A 34 -13.03 6.00 12.53
CA ARG A 34 -14.36 6.63 12.64
C ARG A 34 -15.30 5.99 11.60
N PRO A 35 -16.63 6.21 11.68
CA PRO A 35 -17.54 5.69 10.67
C PRO A 35 -17.10 6.03 9.24
N GLY A 36 -16.85 5.00 8.43
CA GLY A 36 -16.42 5.12 7.02
C GLY A 36 -14.92 5.33 6.79
N TYR A 37 -14.07 5.30 7.83
CA TYR A 37 -12.63 5.54 7.70
C TYR A 37 -11.81 4.80 8.76
N ALA A 38 -10.69 4.21 8.35
CA ALA A 38 -9.66 3.72 9.24
C ALA A 38 -8.28 4.06 8.69
N GLU A 39 -7.32 4.35 9.57
CA GLU A 39 -5.99 4.76 9.16
C GLU A 39 -4.90 3.97 9.88
N PHE A 40 -3.92 3.53 9.09
CA PHE A 40 -2.71 2.88 9.56
C PHE A 40 -1.53 3.83 9.41
N ARG A 41 -0.52 3.64 10.28
CA ARG A 41 0.82 4.19 10.09
C ARG A 41 1.79 3.03 9.96
N LEU A 42 2.52 2.98 8.85
CA LEU A 42 3.40 1.85 8.55
C LEU A 42 4.80 2.30 8.09
N GLY A 43 5.78 1.44 8.34
CA GLY A 43 7.18 1.61 7.95
C GLY A 43 7.95 2.66 8.75
N ASP A 44 9.21 2.88 8.37
CA ASP A 44 10.19 3.69 9.12
C ASP A 44 9.83 5.19 9.19
N TYR A 45 8.99 5.64 8.27
CA TYR A 45 8.49 7.02 8.21
C TYR A 45 7.06 7.18 8.70
N GLN A 46 6.42 6.09 9.15
CA GLN A 46 5.04 6.11 9.63
C GLN A 46 4.09 6.73 8.58
N HIS A 47 4.28 6.40 7.31
CA HIS A 47 3.43 6.87 6.22
C HIS A 47 1.99 6.40 6.44
N GLU A 48 1.02 7.21 6.02
CA GLU A 48 -0.39 6.93 6.28
C GLU A 48 -1.02 6.12 5.15
N LEU A 49 -1.75 5.07 5.54
CA LEU A 49 -2.63 4.32 4.66
C LEU A 49 -4.07 4.46 5.19
N GLY A 50 -4.90 5.19 4.46
CA GLY A 50 -6.30 5.39 4.77
C GLY A 50 -7.18 4.40 4.01
N LEU A 51 -7.94 3.58 4.73
CA LEU A 51 -9.03 2.77 4.19
C LEU A 51 -10.35 3.52 4.31
N ILE A 52 -11.06 3.65 3.20
CA ILE A 52 -12.26 4.48 3.07
C ILE A 52 -13.41 3.61 2.55
N ASP A 53 -14.59 3.74 3.16
CA ASP A 53 -15.81 3.15 2.60
C ASP A 53 -16.06 3.73 1.20
N SER A 54 -16.23 2.85 0.21
CA SER A 54 -16.37 3.21 -1.21
C SER A 54 -17.54 4.15 -1.51
N ARG A 55 -18.55 4.23 -0.62
CA ARG A 55 -19.63 5.24 -0.73
C ARG A 55 -19.13 6.69 -0.66
N TYR A 56 -17.92 6.90 -0.16
CA TYR A 56 -17.25 8.21 -0.10
C TYR A 56 -16.21 8.40 -1.22
N ALA A 57 -16.15 7.50 -2.20
CA ALA A 57 -15.27 7.67 -3.36
C ALA A 57 -15.65 8.94 -4.15
N PRO A 58 -14.66 9.61 -4.78
CA PRO A 58 -14.93 10.75 -5.65
C PRO A 58 -15.93 10.41 -6.76
N ALA A 59 -16.79 11.37 -7.10
CA ALA A 59 -17.75 11.18 -8.18
C ALA A 59 -17.03 10.87 -9.51
N GLY A 60 -17.43 9.81 -10.18
CA GLY A 60 -16.82 9.37 -11.45
C GLY A 60 -15.50 8.60 -11.29
N ALA A 61 -15.10 8.25 -10.07
CA ALA A 61 -13.97 7.34 -9.86
C ALA A 61 -14.20 6.02 -10.63
N PRO A 62 -13.22 5.54 -11.41
CA PRO A 62 -13.38 4.32 -12.17
C PRO A 62 -13.50 3.10 -11.25
N SER A 63 -14.24 2.10 -11.70
CA SER A 63 -14.21 0.77 -11.09
C SER A 63 -12.90 0.07 -11.50
N GLY A 64 -11.91 0.05 -10.61
CA GLY A 64 -10.65 -0.68 -10.80
C GLY A 64 -9.37 0.17 -10.75
N PRO A 65 -8.21 -0.44 -11.04
CA PRO A 65 -6.90 0.22 -11.00
C PRO A 65 -6.83 1.49 -11.86
N GLY A 66 -6.46 2.61 -11.25
CA GLY A 66 -6.09 3.83 -11.95
C GLY A 66 -4.65 3.80 -12.49
N GLY A 67 -4.17 4.93 -13.01
CA GLY A 67 -2.80 5.04 -13.55
C GLY A 67 -1.70 5.32 -12.50
N ALA A 68 -2.06 5.56 -11.24
CA ALA A 68 -1.11 5.86 -10.17
C ALA A 68 -0.83 4.62 -9.33
N VAL A 69 0.46 4.40 -9.01
CA VAL A 69 0.91 3.36 -8.08
C VAL A 69 1.85 3.99 -7.08
N ALA A 70 1.53 3.86 -5.79
CA ALA A 70 2.45 4.16 -4.70
C ALA A 70 3.22 2.89 -4.34
N TYR A 71 4.53 3.01 -4.14
CA TYR A 71 5.40 1.89 -3.76
C TYR A 71 5.91 2.06 -2.34
N TRP A 72 5.62 1.07 -1.47
CA TRP A 72 6.25 0.97 -0.16
C TRP A 72 7.57 0.20 -0.27
N HIS A 73 8.58 0.64 0.49
CA HIS A 73 9.84 -0.09 0.57
C HIS A 73 9.63 -1.46 1.23
N VAL A 74 10.22 -2.51 0.65
CA VAL A 74 10.34 -3.85 1.24
C VAL A 74 11.73 -4.40 0.97
N ASP A 75 12.25 -5.19 1.91
CA ASP A 75 13.59 -5.77 1.80
C ASP A 75 13.63 -6.97 0.84
N ASP A 76 12.51 -7.68 0.69
CA ASP A 76 12.36 -8.83 -0.21
C ASP A 76 11.06 -8.72 -1.00
N VAL A 77 11.19 -8.39 -2.29
CA VAL A 77 10.05 -8.21 -3.20
C VAL A 77 9.37 -9.54 -3.50
N ASP A 78 10.12 -10.63 -3.70
CA ASP A 78 9.56 -11.93 -4.05
C ASP A 78 8.80 -12.55 -2.87
N ALA A 79 9.36 -12.47 -1.66
CA ALA A 79 8.69 -12.93 -0.45
C ALA A 79 7.43 -12.10 -0.15
N THR A 80 7.48 -10.78 -0.35
CA THR A 80 6.32 -9.90 -0.19
C THR A 80 5.21 -10.26 -1.18
N LEU A 81 5.57 -10.49 -2.46
CA LEU A 81 4.60 -10.94 -3.46
C LEU A 81 3.97 -12.27 -3.06
N ALA A 82 4.78 -13.26 -2.69
CA ALA A 82 4.29 -14.58 -2.28
C ALA A 82 3.32 -14.50 -1.10
N LYS A 83 3.63 -13.69 -0.08
CA LYS A 83 2.74 -13.43 1.06
C LYS A 83 1.41 -12.84 0.58
N LEU A 84 1.44 -11.77 -0.21
CA LEU A 84 0.23 -11.09 -0.68
C LEU A 84 -0.66 -12.01 -1.52
N LEU A 85 -0.07 -12.82 -2.40
CA LEU A 85 -0.80 -13.81 -3.19
C LEU A 85 -1.46 -14.87 -2.29
N SER A 86 -0.78 -15.32 -1.23
CA SER A 86 -1.35 -16.28 -0.26
C SER A 86 -2.54 -15.70 0.52
N MET A 87 -2.60 -14.37 0.66
CA MET A 87 -3.70 -13.65 1.30
C MET A 87 -4.84 -13.29 0.33
N GLY A 88 -4.83 -13.84 -0.89
CA GLY A 88 -5.89 -13.65 -1.89
C GLY A 88 -5.75 -12.41 -2.77
N ALA A 89 -4.64 -11.68 -2.69
CA ALA A 89 -4.33 -10.64 -3.67
C ALA A 89 -4.00 -11.27 -5.04
N LYS A 90 -4.11 -10.47 -6.11
CA LYS A 90 -3.79 -10.89 -7.48
C LYS A 90 -2.59 -10.10 -8.00
N GLN A 91 -1.64 -10.75 -8.64
CA GLN A 91 -0.51 -10.05 -9.26
C GLN A 91 -1.02 -9.01 -10.26
N TYR A 92 -0.57 -7.77 -10.10
CA TYR A 92 -0.83 -6.67 -11.03
C TYR A 92 0.38 -6.46 -11.95
N GLN A 93 1.57 -6.31 -11.36
CA GLN A 93 2.83 -6.31 -12.09
C GLN A 93 3.83 -7.26 -11.42
N PRO A 94 4.56 -8.09 -12.19
CA PRO A 94 5.56 -8.98 -11.63
C PRO A 94 6.77 -8.18 -11.09
N PRO A 95 7.60 -8.80 -10.24
CA PRO A 95 8.91 -8.27 -9.87
C PRO A 95 9.68 -7.89 -11.14
N THR A 96 10.08 -6.63 -11.20
CA THR A 96 10.77 -6.05 -12.35
C THR A 96 11.94 -5.22 -11.86
N GLU A 97 13.15 -5.57 -12.29
CA GLU A 97 14.33 -4.75 -12.06
C GLU A 97 14.24 -3.47 -12.91
N ARG A 98 14.35 -2.32 -12.25
CA ARG A 98 14.30 -0.97 -12.86
C ARG A 98 15.67 -0.30 -12.93
N GLY A 99 16.69 -0.96 -12.38
CA GLY A 99 18.05 -0.49 -12.24
C GLY A 99 18.69 -1.09 -10.98
N VAL A 100 20.00 -0.90 -10.84
CA VAL A 100 20.76 -1.40 -9.69
C VAL A 100 20.16 -0.87 -8.38
N GLY A 101 19.67 -1.76 -7.52
CA GLY A 101 19.05 -1.41 -6.23
C GLY A 101 17.58 -0.97 -6.31
N PHE A 102 16.91 -1.21 -7.44
CA PHE A 102 15.50 -0.83 -7.65
C PHE A 102 14.72 -1.99 -8.27
N VAL A 103 13.88 -2.65 -7.46
CA VAL A 103 13.03 -3.76 -7.92
C VAL A 103 11.59 -3.48 -7.52
N THR A 104 10.68 -3.38 -8.49
CA THR A 104 9.25 -3.05 -8.26
C THR A 104 8.36 -4.26 -8.47
N ALA A 105 7.30 -4.40 -7.69
CA ALA A 105 6.16 -5.26 -7.97
C ALA A 105 4.86 -4.62 -7.45
N SER A 106 3.72 -5.14 -7.89
CA SER A 106 2.43 -4.70 -7.36
C SER A 106 1.37 -5.79 -7.45
N VAL A 107 0.41 -5.73 -6.54
CA VAL A 107 -0.79 -6.58 -6.55
C VAL A 107 -2.05 -5.72 -6.56
N VAL A 108 -3.15 -6.29 -7.03
CA VAL A 108 -4.50 -5.84 -6.70
C VAL A 108 -4.93 -6.57 -5.44
N ASP A 109 -5.24 -5.84 -4.37
CA ASP A 109 -5.78 -6.40 -3.14
C ASP A 109 -7.19 -7.02 -3.37
N PRO A 110 -7.78 -7.73 -2.39
CA PRO A 110 -9.13 -8.28 -2.54
C PRO A 110 -10.24 -7.24 -2.77
N PHE A 111 -9.96 -5.96 -2.53
CA PHE A 111 -10.92 -4.84 -2.57
C PHE A 111 -10.80 -4.00 -3.86
N GLY A 112 -9.82 -4.30 -4.72
CA GLY A 112 -9.60 -3.65 -6.01
C GLY A 112 -8.55 -2.54 -6.01
N ASN A 113 -7.83 -2.32 -4.90
CA ASN A 113 -6.77 -1.32 -4.80
C ASN A 113 -5.43 -1.87 -5.28
N VAL A 114 -4.61 -1.01 -5.90
CA VAL A 114 -3.24 -1.38 -6.27
C VAL A 114 -2.30 -1.12 -5.10
N LEU A 115 -1.74 -2.18 -4.54
CA LEU A 115 -0.68 -2.12 -3.54
C LEU A 115 0.67 -2.37 -4.22
N GLY A 116 1.46 -1.31 -4.37
CA GLY A 116 2.82 -1.38 -4.88
C GLY A 116 3.85 -1.57 -3.76
N PHE A 117 4.86 -2.39 -4.01
CA PHE A 117 5.99 -2.58 -3.12
C PHE A 117 7.28 -2.70 -3.91
N MET A 118 8.37 -2.26 -3.32
CA MET A 118 9.62 -2.07 -4.04
C MET A 118 10.82 -2.23 -3.10
N TYR A 119 11.87 -2.90 -3.55
CA TYR A 119 13.20 -2.68 -2.97
C TYR A 119 13.77 -1.40 -3.57
N ASN A 120 14.03 -0.40 -2.73
CA ASN A 120 14.49 0.93 -3.17
C ASN A 120 15.73 1.36 -2.39
N ALA A 121 16.90 1.32 -3.04
CA ALA A 121 18.16 1.72 -2.40
C ALA A 121 18.12 3.17 -1.88
N HIS A 122 17.48 4.11 -2.59
CA HIS A 122 17.35 5.49 -2.15
C HIS A 122 16.55 5.63 -0.84
N TYR A 123 15.55 4.76 -0.62
CA TYR A 123 14.82 4.76 0.65
C TYR A 123 15.74 4.47 1.83
N LEU A 124 16.64 3.50 1.67
CA LEU A 124 17.61 3.11 2.69
C LEU A 124 18.68 4.18 2.90
N ASP A 125 19.13 4.86 1.83
CA ASP A 125 20.05 6.00 1.94
C ASP A 125 19.45 7.11 2.81
N VAL A 126 18.21 7.52 2.52
CA VAL A 126 17.51 8.57 3.29
C VAL A 126 17.27 8.12 4.73
N LEU A 127 16.95 6.84 4.96
CA LEU A 127 16.77 6.30 6.30
C LEU A 127 18.07 6.32 7.10
N GLY A 128 19.20 5.99 6.48
CA GLY A 128 20.53 6.00 7.10
C GLY A 128 21.09 7.40 7.38
N GLU A 129 20.61 8.42 6.67
CA GLU A 129 20.97 9.83 6.89
C GLU A 129 20.19 10.49 8.06
N ARG A 130 19.19 9.80 8.64
CA ARG A 130 18.46 10.33 9.80
C ARG A 130 19.37 10.36 11.04
N PRO A 131 19.41 11.50 11.77
CA PRO A 131 20.17 11.62 13.00
C PRO A 131 19.61 10.78 14.15
#